data_AF-A0A4V1AIP0-F1
#
_entry.id   AF-A0A4V1AIP0-F1
#
_cell.length_a   1.000
_cell.length_b   1.000
_cell.length_c   1.000
_cell.angle_alpha   90.00
_cell.angle_beta   90.00
_cell.angle_gamma   90.00
#
_symmetry.space_group_name_H-M   'P 1'
#
loop_
_entity.id
_entity.type
_entity.pdbx_description
1 polymer ?
#
loop_
_entity_poly.entity_id
_entity_poly.type
_entity_poly.pdbx_seq_one_letter_code
_entity_poly.pdbx_strand_id
1 'polypeptide(L)'
;MPNNRTQILIVAQRTITKWLKKPFFWQAMLLPIVIIIVGMLVTQGSSKGSLSHQDIITLTNGMLAFYLLIMSYMYCNISAVEISEEKTSKLMELILSFSSTKAQLFGKITGVIGLLLINTGIYLVSFKLIFIFTPKLLVFQKVVQELSAPKVMFLVVDILGAMLWLIEAGTEVGMYVSQKKQVQGSIFPFVLAIGMAISLALMPMSAWSEAGMGWFYKVCLLSPLVGPICLPTSLVDGEIDYVFAWIALMINLLEAVFLIVWMLPKQYKIAYLSKKTSSPYMQAFNNELKIIAHDTTE
;
A
#
# COMPACT_ATOMS: atom_id res chain seq x y z
N MET A 1 -8.29 -33.14 -13.72
CA MET A 1 -8.56 -31.86 -13.02
C MET A 1 -7.28 -31.02 -13.08
N PRO A 2 -7.34 -29.73 -13.45
CA PRO A 2 -6.14 -28.89 -13.52
C PRO A 2 -5.51 -28.77 -12.12
N ASN A 3 -4.18 -28.90 -12.06
CA ASN A 3 -3.38 -28.73 -10.84
C ASN A 3 -3.65 -27.35 -10.20
N ASN A 4 -3.69 -27.27 -8.86
CA ASN A 4 -3.91 -26.04 -8.10
C ASN A 4 -3.02 -24.88 -8.56
N ARG A 5 -1.76 -25.15 -8.97
CA ARG A 5 -0.85 -24.13 -9.51
C ARG A 5 -1.37 -23.49 -10.80
N THR A 6 -1.88 -24.31 -11.71
CA THR A 6 -2.43 -23.85 -12.99
C THR A 6 -3.69 -23.00 -12.77
N GLN A 7 -4.53 -23.39 -11.81
CA GLN A 7 -5.72 -22.62 -11.44
C GLN A 7 -5.35 -21.22 -10.90
N ILE A 8 -4.37 -21.15 -9.98
CA ILE A 8 -3.85 -19.88 -9.43
C ILE A 8 -3.38 -18.96 -10.55
N LEU A 9 -2.58 -19.47 -11.49
CA LEU A 9 -2.04 -18.68 -12.60
C LEU A 9 -3.13 -18.17 -13.55
N ILE A 10 -4.13 -19.00 -13.90
CA ILE A 10 -5.24 -18.59 -14.76
C ILE A 10 -6.04 -17.46 -14.10
N VAL A 11 -6.34 -17.60 -12.81
CA VAL A 11 -7.05 -16.56 -12.04
C VAL A 11 -6.21 -15.28 -11.98
N ALA A 12 -4.91 -15.39 -11.71
CA ALA A 12 -3.99 -14.25 -11.68
C ALA A 12 -3.95 -13.50 -13.02
N GLN A 13 -3.80 -14.22 -14.13
CA GLN A 13 -3.80 -13.62 -15.48
C GLN A 13 -5.14 -12.94 -15.80
N ARG A 14 -6.26 -13.55 -15.40
CA ARG A 14 -7.58 -12.95 -15.56
C ARG A 14 -7.70 -11.65 -14.76
N THR A 15 -7.24 -11.62 -13.51
CA THR A 15 -7.25 -10.40 -12.68
C THR A 15 -6.39 -9.31 -13.31
N ILE A 16 -5.17 -9.62 -13.77
CA ILE A 16 -4.28 -8.66 -14.44
C ILE A 16 -4.95 -8.08 -15.68
N THR A 17 -5.39 -8.94 -16.61
CA THR A 17 -6.01 -8.51 -17.87
C THR A 17 -7.30 -7.73 -17.67
N LYS A 18 -8.10 -8.07 -16.65
CA LYS A 18 -9.31 -7.34 -16.27
C LYS A 18 -9.01 -5.89 -15.88
N TRP A 19 -7.98 -5.66 -15.06
CA TRP A 19 -7.63 -4.31 -14.59
C TRP A 19 -6.87 -3.49 -15.62
N LEU A 20 -5.96 -4.10 -16.39
CA LEU A 20 -5.25 -3.41 -17.49
C LEU A 20 -6.20 -2.89 -18.58
N LYS A 21 -7.40 -3.47 -18.73
CA LYS A 21 -8.41 -2.97 -19.67
C LYS A 21 -9.24 -1.80 -19.13
N LYS A 22 -9.17 -1.50 -17.83
CA LYS A 22 -9.97 -0.42 -17.23
C LYS A 22 -9.26 0.92 -17.41
N PRO A 23 -9.93 1.96 -17.93
CA PRO A 23 -9.33 3.29 -18.07
C PRO A 23 -8.96 3.90 -16.72
N PHE A 24 -9.76 3.62 -15.68
CA PHE A 24 -9.49 4.05 -14.31
C PHE A 24 -8.11 3.61 -13.79
N PHE A 25 -7.67 2.39 -14.15
CA PHE A 25 -6.35 1.90 -13.74
C PHE A 25 -5.25 2.78 -14.32
N TRP A 26 -5.27 3.04 -15.63
CA TRP A 26 -4.26 3.88 -16.29
C TRP A 26 -4.28 5.32 -15.81
N GLN A 27 -5.46 5.88 -15.53
CA GLN A 27 -5.58 7.23 -14.96
C GLN A 27 -4.89 7.32 -13.60
N ALA A 28 -5.23 6.43 -12.66
CA ALA A 28 -4.63 6.42 -11.33
C ALA A 28 -3.12 6.08 -11.39
N MET A 29 -2.72 5.22 -12.33
CA MET A 29 -1.34 4.83 -12.54
C MET A 29 -0.45 5.97 -13.08
N LEU A 30 -0.93 6.76 -14.04
CA LEU A 30 -0.14 7.81 -14.68
C LEU A 30 -0.15 9.13 -13.90
N LEU A 31 -1.14 9.34 -13.03
CA LEU A 31 -1.35 10.62 -12.33
C LEU A 31 -0.13 11.06 -11.50
N PRO A 32 0.54 10.21 -10.71
CA PRO A 32 1.75 10.64 -10.00
C PRO A 32 2.89 11.05 -10.93
N ILE A 33 3.05 10.38 -12.08
CA ILE A 33 4.08 10.76 -13.07
C ILE A 33 3.81 12.17 -13.58
N VAL A 34 2.55 12.47 -13.93
CA VAL A 34 2.15 13.81 -14.40
C VAL A 34 2.40 14.85 -13.32
N ILE A 35 2.03 14.57 -12.07
CA ILE A 35 2.22 15.50 -10.94
C ILE A 35 3.70 15.77 -10.68
N ILE A 36 4.55 14.75 -10.73
CA ILE A 36 6.01 14.91 -10.58
C ILE A 36 6.55 15.81 -11.70
N ILE A 37 6.18 15.57 -12.96
CA ILE A 37 6.63 16.37 -14.10
C ILE A 37 6.15 17.82 -13.96
N VAL A 38 4.86 18.04 -13.67
CA VAL A 38 4.28 19.37 -13.51
C VAL A 38 4.92 20.10 -12.33
N GLY A 39 5.12 19.42 -11.20
CA GLY A 39 5.79 19.97 -10.02
C GLY A 39 7.23 20.41 -10.31
N MET A 40 7.98 19.61 -11.09
CA MET A 40 9.33 19.97 -11.55
C MET A 40 9.33 21.21 -12.47
N LEU A 41 8.34 21.34 -13.37
CA LEU A 41 8.23 22.49 -14.28
C LEU A 41 7.83 23.77 -13.54
N VAL A 42 6.86 23.68 -12.62
CA VAL A 42 6.40 24.82 -11.81
C VAL A 42 7.53 25.34 -10.92
N THR A 43 8.25 24.44 -10.24
CA THR A 43 9.39 24.83 -9.38
C THR A 43 10.51 25.50 -10.16
N GLN A 44 10.78 25.09 -11.40
CA GLN A 44 11.70 25.82 -12.29
C GLN A 44 11.21 27.22 -12.65
N GLY A 45 9.94 27.37 -13.02
CA GLY A 45 9.37 28.66 -13.42
C GLY A 45 9.31 29.68 -12.28
N SER A 46 9.12 29.22 -11.04
CA SER A 46 9.11 30.06 -9.83
C SER A 46 10.51 30.34 -9.28
N SER A 47 11.50 29.51 -9.59
CA SER A 47 12.88 29.59 -9.11
C SER A 47 13.71 30.62 -9.91
N LYS A 48 13.48 31.93 -9.70
CA LYS A 48 14.48 32.97 -9.99
C LYS A 48 15.60 33.03 -8.94
N GLY A 49 15.46 32.30 -7.83
CA GLY A 49 16.48 32.13 -6.78
C GLY A 49 16.86 30.65 -6.61
N SER A 50 18.10 30.38 -6.21
CA SER A 50 18.58 29.00 -5.99
C SER A 50 17.76 28.30 -4.91
N LEU A 51 17.03 27.25 -5.27
CA LEU A 51 16.38 26.35 -4.30
C LEU A 51 17.43 25.83 -3.30
N SER A 52 17.15 26.02 -2.00
CA SER A 52 18.01 25.50 -0.94
C SER A 52 17.98 23.96 -0.95
N HIS A 53 18.95 23.33 -0.29
CA HIS A 53 18.97 21.88 -0.17
C HIS A 53 17.75 21.36 0.61
N GLN A 54 17.34 22.09 1.64
CA GLN A 54 16.19 21.74 2.50
C GLN A 54 14.85 21.81 1.75
N ASP A 55 14.68 22.80 0.86
CA ASP A 55 13.46 22.94 0.06
C ASP A 55 13.27 21.74 -0.88
N ILE A 56 14.38 21.24 -1.44
CA ILE A 56 14.37 20.09 -2.35
C ILE A 56 14.05 18.80 -1.61
N ILE A 57 14.62 18.60 -0.42
CA ILE A 57 14.30 17.45 0.44
C ILE A 57 12.83 17.47 0.83
N THR A 58 12.33 18.60 1.32
CA THR A 58 10.93 18.75 1.73
C THR A 58 9.96 18.47 0.58
N LEU A 59 10.26 19.00 -0.62
CA LEU A 59 9.46 18.78 -1.82
C LEU A 59 9.51 17.31 -2.27
N THR A 60 10.68 16.67 -2.20
CA THR A 60 10.84 15.25 -2.57
C THR A 60 10.08 14.34 -1.60
N ASN A 61 10.18 14.60 -0.30
CA ASN A 61 9.46 13.86 0.74
C ASN A 61 7.94 14.03 0.58
N GLY A 62 7.46 15.25 0.32
CA GLY A 62 6.05 15.52 0.03
C GLY A 62 5.54 14.80 -1.22
N MET A 63 6.33 14.77 -2.31
CA MET A 63 5.98 14.03 -3.53
C MET A 63 5.93 12.52 -3.30
N LEU A 64 6.88 11.98 -2.53
CA LEU A 64 6.91 10.55 -2.19
C LEU A 64 5.72 10.16 -1.33
N ALA A 65 5.41 10.94 -0.28
CA ALA A 65 4.27 10.70 0.58
C ALA A 65 2.93 10.75 -0.18
N PHE A 66 2.78 11.71 -1.09
CA PHE A 66 1.60 11.82 -1.94
C PHE A 66 1.48 10.66 -2.93
N TYR A 67 2.60 10.24 -3.54
CA TYR A 67 2.65 9.04 -4.38
C TYR A 67 2.19 7.81 -3.60
N LEU A 68 2.72 7.61 -2.40
CA LEU A 68 2.33 6.50 -1.53
C LEU A 68 0.85 6.55 -1.20
N LEU A 69 0.27 7.72 -0.86
CA LEU A 69 -1.16 7.86 -0.59
C LEU A 69 -2.03 7.33 -1.74
N ILE A 70 -1.78 7.81 -2.96
CA ILE A 70 -2.60 7.48 -4.13
C ILE A 70 -2.46 6.01 -4.49
N MET A 71 -1.23 5.50 -4.55
CA MET A 71 -0.98 4.10 -4.88
C MET A 71 -1.59 3.18 -3.84
N SER A 72 -1.45 3.55 -2.57
CA SER A 72 -1.98 2.76 -1.46
C SER A 72 -3.49 2.64 -1.52
N TYR A 73 -4.16 3.76 -1.72
CA TYR A 73 -5.61 3.80 -1.90
C TYR A 73 -6.04 2.93 -3.09
N MET A 74 -5.34 3.04 -4.22
CA MET A 74 -5.66 2.32 -5.44
C MET A 74 -5.52 0.80 -5.24
N TYR A 75 -4.39 0.30 -4.72
CA TYR A 75 -4.16 -1.13 -4.57
C TYR A 75 -5.03 -1.76 -3.48
N CYS A 76 -5.28 -1.05 -2.38
CA CYS A 76 -6.25 -1.46 -1.37
C CYS A 76 -7.66 -1.60 -2.00
N ASN A 77 -8.07 -0.63 -2.84
CA ASN A 77 -9.36 -0.67 -3.52
C ASN A 77 -9.46 -1.81 -4.56
N ILE A 78 -8.45 -1.97 -5.40
CA ILE A 78 -8.38 -3.04 -6.40
C ILE A 78 -8.55 -4.40 -5.72
N SER A 79 -7.79 -4.64 -4.64
CA SER A 79 -7.84 -5.88 -3.88
C SER A 79 -9.23 -6.15 -3.29
N ALA A 80 -9.80 -5.15 -2.59
CA ALA A 80 -11.12 -5.28 -1.97
C ALA A 80 -12.26 -5.49 -2.97
N VAL A 81 -12.23 -4.75 -4.10
CA VAL A 81 -13.23 -4.89 -5.17
C VAL A 81 -13.11 -6.27 -5.81
N GLU A 82 -11.90 -6.75 -6.07
CA GLU A 82 -11.70 -8.06 -6.69
C GLU A 82 -12.31 -9.16 -5.83
N ILE A 83 -12.09 -9.13 -4.51
CA ILE A 83 -12.58 -10.16 -3.58
C ILE A 83 -14.10 -10.04 -3.34
N SER A 84 -14.63 -8.83 -3.16
CA SER A 84 -16.07 -8.63 -2.89
C SER A 84 -16.98 -8.92 -4.09
N GLU A 85 -16.50 -8.70 -5.33
CA GLU A 85 -17.25 -9.04 -6.55
C GLU A 85 -17.55 -10.54 -6.68
N GLU A 86 -16.79 -11.39 -6.01
CA GLU A 86 -16.99 -12.84 -6.06
C GLU A 86 -18.21 -13.31 -5.29
N LYS A 87 -18.54 -12.68 -4.15
CA LYS A 87 -19.70 -13.07 -3.34
C LYS A 87 -21.05 -12.84 -4.03
N THR A 88 -21.07 -11.98 -5.06
CA THR A 88 -22.30 -11.53 -5.73
C THR A 88 -22.48 -12.10 -7.15
N SER A 89 -21.52 -12.87 -7.66
CA SER A 89 -21.54 -13.34 -9.05
C SER A 89 -22.07 -14.76 -9.20
N LYS A 90 -23.10 -14.98 -10.04
CA LYS A 90 -23.56 -16.33 -10.45
C LYS A 90 -22.46 -17.16 -11.13
N LEU A 91 -21.47 -16.49 -11.74
CA LEU A 91 -20.32 -17.13 -12.36
C LEU A 91 -19.39 -17.79 -11.31
N MET A 92 -19.47 -17.34 -10.06
CA MET A 92 -18.69 -17.86 -8.94
C MET A 92 -19.27 -19.16 -8.37
N GLU A 93 -20.59 -19.32 -8.30
CA GLU A 93 -21.21 -20.61 -7.92
C GLU A 93 -20.76 -21.73 -8.88
N LEU A 94 -20.68 -21.41 -10.18
CA LEU A 94 -20.13 -22.31 -11.19
C LEU A 94 -18.63 -22.57 -10.95
N ILE A 95 -17.80 -21.55 -10.74
CA ILE A 95 -16.34 -21.72 -10.53
C ILE A 95 -16.01 -22.43 -9.22
N LEU A 96 -16.74 -22.16 -8.13
CA LEU A 96 -16.58 -22.84 -6.84
C LEU A 96 -17.00 -24.31 -6.91
N SER A 97 -17.94 -24.67 -7.80
CA SER A 97 -18.29 -26.08 -8.02
C SER A 97 -17.17 -26.88 -8.70
N PHE A 98 -16.18 -26.21 -9.31
CA PHE A 98 -15.09 -26.83 -10.06
C PHE A 98 -13.66 -26.50 -9.55
N SER A 99 -13.48 -25.55 -8.62
CA SER A 99 -12.17 -25.06 -8.18
C SER A 99 -12.03 -24.92 -6.66
N SER A 100 -10.79 -24.99 -6.18
CA SER A 100 -10.49 -24.79 -4.76
C SER A 100 -10.62 -23.32 -4.40
N THR A 101 -11.48 -23.01 -3.42
CA THR A 101 -11.69 -21.67 -2.84
C THR A 101 -10.36 -20.99 -2.43
N LYS A 102 -9.37 -21.77 -1.99
CA LYS A 102 -8.02 -21.26 -1.68
C LYS A 102 -7.23 -20.87 -2.92
N ALA A 103 -7.28 -21.68 -3.98
CA ALA A 103 -6.57 -21.39 -5.24
C ALA A 103 -7.10 -20.11 -5.90
N GLN A 104 -8.39 -19.84 -5.73
CA GLN A 104 -9.04 -18.63 -6.24
C GLN A 104 -8.60 -17.37 -5.49
N LEU A 105 -8.57 -17.41 -4.14
CA LEU A 105 -8.03 -16.33 -3.31
C LEU A 105 -6.57 -16.02 -3.68
N PHE A 106 -5.69 -17.03 -3.66
CA PHE A 106 -4.27 -16.83 -3.96
C PHE A 106 -4.04 -16.40 -5.41
N GLY A 107 -4.84 -16.90 -6.36
CA GLY A 107 -4.79 -16.44 -7.74
C GLY A 107 -5.07 -14.95 -7.87
N LYS A 108 -6.08 -14.43 -7.17
CA LYS A 108 -6.39 -13.00 -7.19
C LYS A 108 -5.32 -12.15 -6.54
N ILE A 109 -4.87 -12.51 -5.33
CA ILE A 109 -3.78 -11.81 -4.65
C ILE A 109 -2.55 -11.77 -5.55
N THR A 110 -2.18 -12.92 -6.15
CA THR A 110 -1.06 -13.01 -7.09
C THR A 110 -1.28 -12.13 -8.32
N GLY A 111 -2.51 -12.04 -8.83
CA GLY A 111 -2.85 -11.13 -9.93
C GLY A 111 -2.70 -9.66 -9.56
N VAL A 112 -3.11 -9.25 -8.36
CA VAL A 112 -2.94 -7.88 -7.86
C VAL A 112 -1.45 -7.57 -7.61
N ILE A 113 -0.68 -8.51 -7.07
CA ILE A 113 0.79 -8.39 -6.96
C ILE A 113 1.43 -8.28 -8.36
N GLY A 114 0.95 -9.04 -9.34
CA GLY A 114 1.42 -8.92 -10.73
C GLY A 114 1.15 -7.53 -11.32
N LEU A 115 -0.01 -6.94 -11.04
CA LEU A 115 -0.32 -5.55 -11.42
C LEU A 115 0.64 -4.56 -10.75
N LEU A 116 0.94 -4.75 -9.47
CA LEU A 116 1.93 -3.94 -8.74
C LEU A 116 3.31 -4.02 -9.40
N LEU A 117 3.79 -5.21 -9.76
CA LEU A 117 5.08 -5.39 -10.43
C LEU A 117 5.13 -4.71 -11.81
N ILE A 118 4.06 -4.82 -12.59
CA ILE A 118 3.93 -4.12 -13.88
C ILE A 118 4.01 -2.60 -13.66
N ASN A 119 3.28 -2.09 -12.67
CA ASN A 119 3.28 -0.68 -12.32
C ASN A 119 4.66 -0.18 -11.91
N THR A 120 5.33 -0.89 -10.99
CA THR A 120 6.71 -0.56 -10.58
C THR A 120 7.67 -0.58 -11.78
N GLY A 121 7.53 -1.54 -12.68
CA GLY A 121 8.31 -1.58 -13.93
C GLY A 121 8.09 -0.35 -14.81
N ILE A 122 6.84 0.09 -14.98
CA ILE A 122 6.51 1.30 -15.73
C ILE A 122 7.15 2.53 -15.08
N TYR A 123 7.07 2.66 -13.76
CA TYR A 123 7.71 3.78 -13.04
C TYR A 123 9.23 3.83 -13.23
N LEU A 124 9.91 2.69 -13.17
CA LEU A 124 11.36 2.62 -13.42
C LEU A 124 11.71 3.05 -14.85
N VAL A 125 10.92 2.63 -15.85
CA VAL A 125 11.11 3.05 -17.25
C VAL A 125 10.82 4.53 -17.42
N SER A 126 9.72 5.04 -16.85
CA SER A 126 9.35 6.46 -16.91
C SER A 126 10.41 7.35 -16.26
N PHE A 127 10.95 6.96 -15.10
CA PHE A 127 12.04 7.68 -14.45
C PHE A 127 13.28 7.76 -15.35
N LYS A 128 13.68 6.64 -15.98
CA LYS A 128 14.78 6.61 -16.94
C LYS A 128 14.52 7.47 -18.18
N LEU A 129 13.28 7.52 -18.68
CA LEU A 129 12.93 8.39 -19.80
C LEU A 129 13.03 9.88 -19.42
N ILE A 130 12.48 10.26 -18.27
CA ILE A 130 12.58 11.64 -17.76
C ILE A 130 14.05 12.06 -17.60
N PHE A 131 14.91 11.14 -17.13
CA PHE A 131 16.36 11.34 -17.03
C PHE A 131 17.01 11.72 -18.36
N ILE A 132 16.64 11.02 -19.44
CA ILE A 132 17.22 11.23 -20.77
C ILE A 132 16.74 12.55 -21.38
N PHE A 133 15.45 12.87 -21.25
CA PHE A 133 14.86 14.03 -21.92
C PHE A 133 15.05 15.35 -21.16
N THR A 134 15.30 15.29 -19.85
CA THR A 134 15.31 16.47 -19.00
C THR A 134 16.55 16.62 -18.09
N PRO A 135 17.77 16.31 -18.58
CA PRO A 135 18.97 16.27 -17.75
C PRO A 135 19.42 17.65 -17.22
N LYS A 136 18.89 18.74 -17.79
CA LYS A 136 19.25 20.12 -17.42
C LYS A 136 18.37 20.72 -16.30
N LEU A 137 17.38 19.97 -15.82
CA LEU A 137 16.57 20.40 -14.67
C LEU A 137 17.45 20.43 -13.40
N LEU A 138 17.63 21.62 -12.81
CA LEU A 138 18.43 21.79 -11.58
C LEU A 138 17.93 20.91 -10.42
N VAL A 139 16.61 20.84 -10.25
CA VAL A 139 15.96 19.95 -9.26
C VAL A 139 16.34 18.49 -9.52
N PHE A 140 16.32 18.08 -10.78
CA PHE A 140 16.61 16.72 -11.19
C PHE A 140 18.08 16.34 -10.97
N GLN A 141 19.03 17.23 -11.28
CA GLN A 141 20.46 17.00 -11.01
C GLN A 141 20.74 16.84 -9.51
N LYS A 142 20.13 17.68 -8.67
CA LYS A 142 20.30 17.61 -7.22
C LYS A 142 19.69 16.33 -6.64
N VAL A 143 18.50 15.92 -7.09
CA VAL A 143 17.87 14.66 -6.66
C VAL A 143 18.71 13.44 -7.06
N VAL A 144 19.25 13.42 -8.28
CA VAL A 144 20.10 12.30 -8.75
C VAL A 144 21.42 12.24 -7.97
N GLN A 145 22.01 13.37 -7.60
CA GLN A 145 23.23 13.41 -6.79
C GLN A 145 23.03 12.79 -5.40
N GLU A 146 21.83 12.89 -4.83
CA GLU A 146 21.48 12.33 -3.52
C GLU A 146 21.12 10.83 -3.56
N LEU A 147 20.74 10.32 -4.73
CA LEU A 147 20.28 8.95 -4.95
C LEU A 147 21.45 8.02 -5.29
N SER A 148 22.08 7.45 -4.26
CA SER A 148 22.98 6.31 -4.44
C SER A 148 22.21 5.04 -4.80
N ALA A 149 22.84 4.10 -5.50
CA ALA A 149 22.22 2.83 -5.87
C ALA A 149 21.62 2.05 -4.67
N PRO A 150 22.27 1.98 -3.48
CA PRO A 150 21.68 1.36 -2.29
C PRO A 150 20.43 2.08 -1.77
N LYS A 151 20.38 3.42 -1.84
CA LYS A 151 19.18 4.19 -1.46
C LYS A 151 18.03 3.94 -2.42
N VAL A 152 18.29 3.89 -3.72
CA VAL A 152 17.26 3.56 -4.73
C VAL A 152 16.73 2.14 -4.51
N MET A 153 17.60 1.17 -4.25
CA MET A 153 17.19 -0.20 -3.95
C MET A 153 16.31 -0.24 -2.69
N PHE A 154 16.72 0.44 -1.63
CA PHE A 154 15.93 0.57 -0.40
C PHE A 154 14.53 1.12 -0.69
N LEU A 155 14.43 2.27 -1.38
CA LEU A 155 13.15 2.89 -1.75
C LEU A 155 12.24 1.96 -2.56
N VAL A 156 12.78 1.25 -3.55
CA VAL A 156 11.99 0.34 -4.38
C VAL A 156 11.44 -0.82 -3.55
N VAL A 157 12.27 -1.42 -2.70
CA VAL A 157 11.84 -2.54 -1.85
C VAL A 157 10.83 -2.07 -0.79
N ASP A 158 11.03 -0.87 -0.24
CA ASP A 158 10.14 -0.27 0.75
C ASP A 158 8.74 0.01 0.19
N ILE A 159 8.68 0.65 -0.99
CA ILE A 159 7.42 0.89 -1.72
C ILE A 159 6.71 -0.44 -2.00
N LEU A 160 7.44 -1.46 -2.46
CA LEU A 160 6.85 -2.78 -2.71
C LEU A 160 6.31 -3.40 -1.41
N GLY A 161 7.05 -3.29 -0.31
CA GLY A 161 6.62 -3.74 1.02
C GLY A 161 5.34 -3.05 1.49
N ALA A 162 5.29 -1.71 1.39
CA ALA A 162 4.10 -0.91 1.69
C ALA A 162 2.88 -1.44 0.93
N MET A 163 3.04 -1.60 -0.39
CA MET A 163 1.94 -2.00 -1.27
C MET A 163 1.48 -3.44 -1.02
N LEU A 164 2.38 -4.35 -0.64
CA LEU A 164 2.00 -5.72 -0.26
C LEU A 164 1.09 -5.74 0.96
N TRP A 165 1.40 -4.95 1.99
CA TRP A 165 0.54 -4.83 3.17
C TRP A 165 -0.84 -4.27 2.82
N LEU A 166 -0.90 -3.28 1.92
CA LEU A 166 -2.17 -2.67 1.51
C LEU A 166 -3.04 -3.60 0.66
N ILE A 167 -2.41 -4.48 -0.12
CA ILE A 167 -3.11 -5.55 -0.82
C ILE A 167 -3.74 -6.51 0.20
N GLU A 168 -3.04 -6.82 1.29
CA GLU A 168 -3.54 -7.64 2.39
C GLU A 168 -4.75 -6.97 3.08
N ALA A 169 -4.60 -5.74 3.58
CA ALA A 169 -5.68 -4.95 4.17
C ALA A 169 -6.91 -4.84 3.25
N GLY A 170 -6.69 -4.56 1.96
CA GLY A 170 -7.78 -4.53 0.97
C GLY A 170 -8.45 -5.89 0.78
N THR A 171 -7.68 -6.98 0.80
CA THR A 171 -8.22 -8.34 0.72
C THR A 171 -9.16 -8.57 1.91
N GLU A 172 -8.74 -8.21 3.12
CA GLU A 172 -9.56 -8.33 4.33
C GLU A 172 -10.90 -7.61 4.21
N VAL A 173 -10.87 -6.34 3.82
CA VAL A 173 -12.10 -5.58 3.59
C VAL A 173 -12.99 -6.28 2.56
N GLY A 174 -12.41 -6.71 1.43
CA GLY A 174 -13.14 -7.43 0.39
C GLY A 174 -13.77 -8.74 0.87
N MET A 175 -13.15 -9.42 1.85
CA MET A 175 -13.70 -10.63 2.47
C MET A 175 -14.93 -10.36 3.31
N TYR A 176 -15.06 -9.19 3.96
CA TYR A 176 -16.19 -8.91 4.86
C TYR A 176 -17.30 -8.08 4.23
N VAL A 177 -17.02 -7.38 3.13
CA VAL A 177 -18.01 -6.56 2.43
C VAL A 177 -18.97 -7.44 1.61
N SER A 178 -20.27 -7.21 1.80
CA SER A 178 -21.34 -7.97 1.13
C SER A 178 -21.62 -7.50 -0.31
N GLN A 179 -21.36 -6.23 -0.61
CA GLN A 179 -21.65 -5.63 -1.92
C GLN A 179 -20.53 -4.71 -2.38
N LYS A 180 -20.16 -4.79 -3.67
CA LYS A 180 -19.13 -3.93 -4.28
C LYS A 180 -19.33 -2.43 -3.99
N LYS A 181 -20.58 -1.95 -3.97
CA LYS A 181 -20.90 -0.54 -3.73
C LYS A 181 -20.44 -0.05 -2.34
N GLN A 182 -20.34 -0.94 -1.36
CA GLN A 182 -19.94 -0.62 0.02
C GLN A 182 -18.40 -0.65 0.22
N VAL A 183 -17.65 -1.13 -0.76
CA VAL A 183 -16.18 -1.29 -0.65
C VAL A 183 -15.50 0.05 -0.40
N GLN A 184 -15.87 1.10 -1.13
CA GLN A 184 -15.25 2.41 -0.97
C GLN A 184 -15.44 2.99 0.44
N GLY A 185 -16.63 2.86 1.01
CA GLY A 185 -16.89 3.28 2.40
C GLY A 185 -16.16 2.41 3.43
N SER A 186 -15.93 1.14 3.13
CA SER A 186 -15.27 0.20 4.04
C SER A 186 -13.74 0.32 4.05
N ILE A 187 -13.14 0.84 2.98
CA ILE A 187 -11.70 1.12 2.91
C ILE A 187 -11.36 2.44 3.60
N PHE A 188 -12.33 3.34 3.77
CA PHE A 188 -12.08 4.69 4.30
C PHE A 188 -11.26 4.74 5.60
N PRO A 189 -11.46 3.85 6.60
CA PRO A 189 -10.61 3.82 7.79
C PRO A 189 -9.12 3.60 7.48
N PHE A 190 -8.80 2.76 6.50
CA PHE A 190 -7.42 2.52 6.07
C PHE A 190 -6.83 3.76 5.38
N VAL A 191 -7.64 4.50 4.61
CA VAL A 191 -7.21 5.78 4.01
C VAL A 191 -6.86 6.80 5.07
N LEU A 192 -7.66 6.90 6.13
CA LEU A 192 -7.36 7.77 7.26
C LEU A 192 -6.06 7.34 7.96
N ALA A 193 -5.87 6.03 8.17
CA ALA A 193 -4.66 5.49 8.80
C ALA A 193 -3.40 5.79 7.97
N ILE A 194 -3.47 5.69 6.63
CA ILE A 194 -2.40 6.09 5.71
C ILE A 194 -2.16 7.60 5.80
N GLY A 195 -3.22 8.41 5.83
CA GLY A 195 -3.10 9.86 5.98
C GLY A 195 -2.41 10.26 7.30
N MET A 196 -2.74 9.57 8.39
CA MET A 196 -2.05 9.73 9.67
C MET A 196 -0.57 9.34 9.56
N ALA A 197 -0.25 8.19 8.96
CA ALA A 197 1.15 7.77 8.74
C ALA A 197 1.94 8.82 7.93
N ILE A 198 1.33 9.42 6.90
CA ILE A 198 1.96 10.50 6.14
C ILE A 198 2.18 11.73 7.01
N SER A 199 1.23 12.12 7.85
CA SER A 199 1.42 13.24 8.77
C SER A 199 2.56 12.99 9.75
N LEU A 200 2.76 11.74 10.19
CA LEU A 200 3.91 11.33 10.99
C LEU A 200 5.23 11.40 10.20
N ALA A 201 5.21 11.01 8.91
CA ALA A 201 6.37 11.05 8.03
C ALA A 201 6.87 12.47 7.72
N LEU A 202 5.98 13.46 7.76
CA LEU A 202 6.28 14.86 7.52
C LEU A 202 6.70 15.62 8.79
N MET A 203 6.49 15.04 9.97
CA MET A 203 6.98 15.60 11.24
C MET A 203 8.42 15.13 11.49
N PRO A 204 9.37 16.04 11.73
CA PRO A 204 10.74 15.64 12.03
C PRO A 204 10.80 14.88 13.36
N MET A 205 11.63 13.84 13.43
CA MET A 205 11.87 13.04 14.63
C MET A 205 12.38 13.89 15.80
N SER A 206 13.03 15.03 15.54
CA SER A 206 13.41 15.99 16.59
C SER A 206 12.21 16.44 17.42
N ALA A 207 11.06 16.71 16.80
CA ALA A 207 9.82 17.09 17.50
C ALA A 207 9.32 15.98 18.42
N TRP A 208 9.46 14.71 18.00
CA TRP A 208 9.12 13.55 18.82
C TRP A 208 10.09 13.36 19.98
N SER A 209 11.37 13.61 19.75
CA SER A 209 12.42 13.52 20.77
C SER A 209 12.26 14.61 21.83
N GLU A 210 11.95 15.84 21.43
CA GLU A 210 11.65 16.96 22.34
C GLU A 210 10.44 16.66 23.24
N ALA A 211 9.44 15.97 22.69
CA ALA A 211 8.29 15.50 23.46
C ALA A 211 8.58 14.25 24.33
N GLY A 212 9.83 13.75 24.36
CA GLY A 212 10.20 12.53 25.09
C GLY A 212 9.70 11.22 24.48
N MET A 213 9.18 11.27 23.25
CA MET A 213 8.53 10.16 22.54
C MET A 213 9.35 9.61 21.35
N GLY A 214 10.65 9.91 21.27
CA GLY A 214 11.50 9.42 20.17
C GLY A 214 11.57 7.90 20.06
N TRP A 215 11.45 7.17 21.17
CA TRP A 215 11.38 5.70 21.17
C TRP A 215 10.07 5.19 20.57
N PHE A 216 8.96 5.88 20.82
CA PHE A 216 7.64 5.53 20.30
C PHE A 216 7.61 5.69 18.78
N TYR A 217 8.23 6.74 18.26
CA TYR A 217 8.41 6.93 16.82
C TYR A 217 9.12 5.73 16.17
N LYS A 218 10.25 5.27 16.74
CA LYS A 218 10.97 4.09 16.23
C LYS A 218 10.14 2.81 16.26
N VAL A 219 9.28 2.63 17.25
CA VAL A 219 8.35 1.49 17.31
C VAL A 219 7.27 1.61 16.22
N CYS A 220 6.72 2.80 15.99
CA CYS A 220 5.79 3.04 14.89
C CYS A 220 6.42 2.74 13.53
N LEU A 221 7.71 2.99 13.33
CA LEU A 221 8.43 2.64 12.09
C LEU A 221 8.53 1.12 11.83
N LEU A 222 8.37 0.29 12.87
CA LEU A 222 8.30 -1.16 12.72
C LEU A 222 6.90 -1.64 12.31
N SER A 223 5.90 -0.76 12.33
CA SER A 223 4.55 -1.09 11.90
C SER A 223 4.46 -1.07 10.38
N PRO A 224 3.79 -2.05 9.74
CA PRO A 224 3.73 -2.17 8.29
C PRO A 224 2.86 -1.09 7.63
N LEU A 225 2.04 -0.39 8.42
CA LEU A 225 1.30 0.78 7.96
C LEU A 225 2.18 2.04 7.93
N VAL A 226 2.96 2.28 8.98
CA VAL A 226 3.66 3.55 9.20
C VAL A 226 5.09 3.49 8.69
N GLY A 227 5.79 2.39 8.95
CA GLY A 227 7.17 2.15 8.57
C GLY A 227 7.45 2.46 7.10
N PRO A 228 6.80 1.77 6.14
CA PRO A 228 7.07 1.98 4.72
C PRO A 228 6.70 3.37 4.17
N ILE A 229 6.03 4.20 4.97
CA ILE A 229 5.71 5.59 4.59
C ILE A 229 6.74 6.55 5.18
N CYS A 230 7.17 6.31 6.41
CA CYS A 230 8.08 7.19 7.14
C CYS A 230 9.56 6.84 6.92
N LEU A 231 9.92 5.57 6.74
CA LEU A 231 11.32 5.10 6.66
C LEU A 231 12.13 5.83 5.57
N PRO A 232 11.62 6.03 4.34
CA PRO A 232 12.33 6.81 3.32
C PRO A 232 12.66 8.23 3.75
N THR A 233 11.69 8.92 4.35
CA THR A 233 11.84 10.33 4.72
C THR A 233 12.78 10.46 5.91
N SER A 234 12.59 9.64 6.96
CA SER A 234 13.49 9.59 8.12
C SER A 234 14.94 9.25 7.74
N LEU A 235 15.13 8.42 6.70
CA LEU A 235 16.47 8.05 6.24
C LEU A 235 17.15 9.18 5.46
N VAL A 236 16.39 9.94 4.66
CA VAL A 236 16.90 11.12 3.94
C VAL A 236 17.24 12.24 4.92
N ASP A 237 16.41 12.44 5.93
CA ASP A 237 16.62 13.46 6.96
C ASP A 237 17.74 13.09 7.96
N GLY A 238 18.30 11.88 7.85
CA GLY A 238 19.41 11.41 8.69
C GLY A 238 19.01 11.10 10.13
N GLU A 239 17.71 10.95 10.39
CA GLU A 239 17.14 10.72 11.73
C GLU A 239 17.31 9.28 12.21
N ILE A 240 17.41 8.36 11.25
CA ILE A 240 17.59 6.92 11.50
C ILE A 240 18.82 6.38 10.78
N ASP A 241 19.49 5.42 11.42
CA ASP A 241 20.60 4.71 10.81
C ASP A 241 20.14 3.82 9.66
N TYR A 242 20.99 3.73 8.62
CA TYR A 242 20.74 2.86 7.47
C TYR A 242 20.51 1.39 7.86
N VAL A 243 21.22 0.91 8.90
CA VAL A 243 21.06 -0.45 9.43
C VAL A 243 19.66 -0.65 10.04
N PHE A 244 19.19 0.32 10.83
CA PHE A 244 17.87 0.26 11.43
C PHE A 244 16.78 0.26 10.37
N ALA A 245 16.93 1.09 9.33
CA ALA A 245 15.97 1.17 8.24
C ALA A 245 15.80 -0.18 7.52
N TRP A 246 16.91 -0.88 7.22
CA TRP A 246 16.84 -2.23 6.63
C TRP A 246 16.20 -3.26 7.55
N ILE A 247 16.49 -3.23 8.85
CA ILE A 247 15.88 -4.16 9.82
C ILE A 247 14.37 -3.91 9.89
N ALA A 248 13.95 -2.66 10.01
CA ALA A 248 12.53 -2.28 10.04
C ALA A 248 11.80 -2.72 8.76
N LEU A 249 12.40 -2.47 7.59
CA LEU A 249 11.88 -2.89 6.31
C LEU A 249 11.74 -4.43 6.22
N MET A 250 12.73 -5.17 6.69
CA MET A 250 12.66 -6.64 6.68
C MET A 250 11.56 -7.16 7.61
N ILE A 251 11.35 -6.53 8.77
CA ILE A 251 10.24 -6.86 9.67
C ILE A 251 8.90 -6.58 8.96
N ASN A 252 8.72 -5.40 8.37
CA ASN A 252 7.51 -5.04 7.63
C ASN A 252 7.20 -6.04 6.49
N LEU A 253 8.21 -6.47 5.74
CA LEU A 253 8.05 -7.48 4.70
C LEU A 253 7.66 -8.85 5.25
N LEU A 254 8.32 -9.28 6.33
CA LEU A 254 8.02 -10.56 6.98
C LEU A 254 6.59 -10.58 7.52
N GLU A 255 6.14 -9.49 8.13
CA GLU A 255 4.76 -9.33 8.60
C GLU A 255 3.77 -9.39 7.44
N ALA A 256 3.98 -8.63 6.36
CA ALA A 256 3.11 -8.67 5.19
C ALA A 256 3.00 -10.10 4.60
N VAL A 257 4.13 -10.80 4.45
CA VAL A 257 4.15 -12.18 3.95
C VAL A 257 3.45 -13.13 4.92
N PHE A 258 3.68 -12.98 6.23
CA PHE A 258 3.04 -13.78 7.26
C PHE A 258 1.52 -13.64 7.22
N LEU A 259 1.01 -12.40 7.18
CA LEU A 259 -0.44 -12.12 7.11
C LEU A 259 -1.05 -12.71 5.84
N ILE A 260 -0.39 -12.54 4.68
CA ILE A 260 -0.89 -13.08 3.41
C ILE A 260 -0.95 -14.62 3.39
N VAL A 261 0.11 -15.29 3.84
CA VAL A 261 0.23 -16.75 3.70
C VAL A 261 -0.55 -17.49 4.79
N TRP A 262 -0.55 -16.98 6.03
CA TRP A 262 -1.10 -17.69 7.18
C TRP A 262 -2.46 -17.17 7.62
N MET A 263 -2.68 -15.85 7.60
CA MET A 263 -3.87 -15.24 8.18
C MET A 263 -5.01 -15.14 7.17
N LEU A 264 -4.76 -14.61 5.97
CA LEU A 264 -5.77 -14.43 4.93
C LEU A 264 -6.55 -15.73 4.60
N PRO A 265 -5.92 -16.92 4.44
CA PRO A 265 -6.68 -18.13 4.14
C PRO A 265 -7.60 -18.57 5.29
N LYS A 266 -7.19 -18.31 6.54
CA LYS A 266 -8.01 -18.59 7.73
C LYS A 266 -9.22 -17.65 7.76
N GLN A 267 -8.98 -16.36 7.59
CA GLN A 267 -10.05 -15.35 7.55
C GLN A 267 -11.01 -15.58 6.38
N TYR A 268 -10.49 -15.91 5.19
CA TYR A 268 -11.28 -16.18 4.00
C TYR A 268 -12.22 -17.36 4.22
N LYS A 269 -11.73 -18.44 4.83
CA LYS A 269 -12.56 -19.60 5.19
C LYS A 269 -13.68 -19.19 6.16
N ILE A 270 -13.39 -18.37 7.16
CA ILE A 270 -14.40 -17.87 8.12
C ILE A 270 -15.42 -16.99 7.40
N ALA A 271 -14.99 -16.02 6.60
CA ALA A 271 -15.86 -15.08 5.92
C ALA A 271 -16.76 -15.70 4.82
N TYR A 272 -16.40 -16.89 4.32
CA TYR A 272 -17.20 -17.66 3.37
C TYR A 272 -18.06 -18.75 4.00
N LEU A 273 -17.58 -19.48 5.02
CA LEU A 273 -18.36 -20.53 5.70
C LEU A 273 -19.34 -19.95 6.71
N SER A 274 -19.03 -18.79 7.27
CA SER A 274 -19.89 -18.06 8.17
C SER A 274 -20.78 -17.15 7.33
N LYS A 275 -22.06 -17.46 7.20
CA LYS A 275 -23.11 -16.48 6.85
C LYS A 275 -23.24 -15.36 7.93
N LYS A 276 -22.17 -15.03 8.65
CA LYS A 276 -22.16 -14.10 9.78
C LYS A 276 -21.31 -12.89 9.40
N THR A 277 -22.01 -11.77 9.30
CA THR A 277 -21.62 -10.45 8.78
C THR A 277 -20.65 -9.66 9.66
N SER A 278 -20.03 -10.24 10.69
CA SER A 278 -19.13 -9.50 11.59
C SER A 278 -17.73 -10.10 11.66
N SER A 279 -16.73 -9.24 11.41
CA SER A 279 -15.29 -9.48 11.62
C SER A 279 -15.04 -10.06 13.03
N PRO A 280 -14.03 -10.93 13.23
CA PRO A 280 -13.64 -11.42 14.55
C PRO A 280 -13.39 -10.30 15.56
N TYR A 281 -12.81 -9.18 15.12
CA TYR A 281 -12.59 -7.98 15.94
C TYR A 281 -13.92 -7.30 16.32
N MET A 282 -14.88 -7.25 15.39
CA MET A 282 -16.22 -6.75 15.68
C MET A 282 -17.00 -7.66 16.62
N GLN A 283 -16.77 -8.98 16.60
CA GLN A 283 -17.39 -9.91 17.56
C GLN A 283 -16.77 -9.80 18.95
N ALA A 284 -15.46 -9.60 19.04
CA ALA A 284 -14.79 -9.30 20.32
C ALA A 284 -15.33 -7.99 20.91
N PHE A 285 -15.38 -6.91 20.11
CA PHE A 285 -15.91 -5.61 20.54
C PHE A 285 -17.39 -5.66 20.94
N ASN A 286 -18.23 -6.39 20.20
CA ASN A 286 -19.65 -6.53 20.53
C ASN A 286 -19.90 -7.42 21.75
N ASN A 287 -19.00 -8.36 22.04
CA ASN A 287 -19.06 -9.16 23.25
C ASN A 287 -18.63 -8.35 24.48
N GLU A 288 -17.62 -7.49 24.36
CA GLU A 288 -17.22 -6.56 25.42
C GLU A 288 -18.34 -5.56 25.74
N LEU A 289 -19.01 -5.00 24.73
CA LEU A 289 -20.16 -4.11 24.94
C LEU A 289 -21.34 -4.79 25.66
N LYS A 290 -21.55 -6.08 25.42
CA LYS A 290 -22.60 -6.85 26.12
C LYS A 290 -22.25 -7.15 27.57
N ILE A 291 -20.98 -7.35 27.87
CA ILE A 291 -20.49 -7.56 29.25
C ILE A 291 -20.65 -6.27 30.04
N ILE A 292 -20.28 -5.12 29.45
CA ILE A 292 -20.43 -3.79 30.07
C ILE A 292 -21.91 -3.45 30.31
N ALA A 293 -22.81 -3.81 29.39
CA ALA A 293 -24.24 -3.57 29.57
C ALA A 293 -24.87 -4.41 30.70
N HIS A 294 -24.29 -5.58 31.00
CA HIS A 294 -24.78 -6.47 32.06
C HIS A 294 -24.32 -6.02 33.45
N ASP A 295 -23.13 -5.42 33.55
CA ASP A 295 -22.57 -4.83 34.79
C ASP A 295 -23.24 -3.51 35.19
N THR A 296 -23.97 -2.84 34.29
CA THR A 296 -24.72 -1.60 34.61
C THR A 296 -26.14 -1.84 35.10
N THR A 297 -26.57 -3.11 35.24
CA THR A 297 -27.93 -3.50 35.66
C THR A 297 -28.01 -4.30 36.97
N GLU A 298 -26.90 -4.39 37.71
CA GLU A 298 -26.88 -4.81 39.13
C GLU A 298 -26.48 -3.63 40.02
#